data_AF-A0A7S3I663-F1
#
_entry.id   AF-A0A7S3I663-F1
#
_cell.length_a   1.000
_cell.length_b   1.000
_cell.length_c   1.000
_cell.angle_alpha   90.00
_cell.angle_beta   90.00
_cell.angle_gamma   90.00
#
_symmetry.space_group_name_H-M   'P 1'
#
loop_
_entity.id
_entity.type
_entity.pdbx_description
1 polymer ?
#
loop_
_entity_poly.entity_id
_entity_poly.type
_entity_poly.pdbx_seq_one_letter_code
_entity_poly.pdbx_strand_id
1 'polypeptide(L)'
;MNVVIRSLVKCLEQEYGVTQIFGARYGFTGLADELRNWVQLTSDSLNGVQDKGGSILGVQGPHVDMKPVYDRLIESGTTQLYLIGGIGTLRAANEIKNMARRDNAKLSVIVIPTSIDNNIPFIDKAFGFATATQESIDFIDAANVEAEAAEFGIGIVRMPGRRCGIFPVSSTLASRDVNICLVPELQFQLYGKNGVYESIIERAKVKGHCIIVVSDGAYRGLIDEDKAKVLERNPKAPRNIDDRHDGEECIDLALLMKSDMAKYASENHQ
;
A
#
# COMPACT_ATOMS: atom_id res chain seq x y z
N MET A 1 -6.48 -10.38 -6.10
CA MET A 1 -7.90 -10.24 -5.69
C MET A 1 -8.82 -11.19 -6.46
N ASN A 2 -8.58 -11.43 -7.76
CA ASN A 2 -9.41 -12.32 -8.59
C ASN A 2 -9.66 -13.71 -7.99
N VAL A 3 -8.65 -14.33 -7.38
CA VAL A 3 -8.79 -15.63 -6.70
C VAL A 3 -9.84 -15.59 -5.58
N VAL A 4 -9.88 -14.51 -4.79
CA VAL A 4 -10.86 -14.32 -3.71
C VAL A 4 -12.26 -14.14 -4.28
N ILE A 5 -12.42 -13.27 -5.29
CA ILE A 5 -13.71 -13.03 -5.95
C ILE A 5 -14.26 -14.36 -6.52
N ARG A 6 -13.43 -15.10 -7.26
CA ARG A 6 -13.80 -16.39 -7.82
C ARG A 6 -14.18 -17.40 -6.75
N SER A 7 -13.39 -17.52 -5.69
CA SER A 7 -13.64 -18.50 -4.63
C SER A 7 -14.92 -18.18 -3.85
N LEU A 8 -15.17 -16.90 -3.58
CA LEU A 8 -16.39 -16.43 -2.95
C LEU A 8 -17.62 -16.75 -3.81
N VAL A 9 -17.60 -16.39 -5.09
CA VAL A 9 -18.73 -16.62 -6.01
C VAL A 9 -19.02 -18.11 -6.16
N LYS A 10 -17.97 -18.94 -6.33
CA LYS A 10 -18.12 -20.40 -6.39
C LYS A 10 -18.74 -20.97 -5.12
N CYS A 11 -18.28 -20.54 -3.95
CA CYS A 11 -18.82 -21.00 -2.68
C CYS A 11 -20.30 -20.61 -2.53
N LEU A 12 -20.65 -19.36 -2.81
CA LEU A 12 -22.03 -18.88 -2.73
C LEU A 12 -22.96 -19.62 -3.69
N GLU A 13 -22.53 -19.83 -4.93
CA GLU A 13 -23.35 -20.47 -5.97
C GLU A 13 -23.47 -21.98 -5.76
N GLN A 14 -22.36 -22.68 -5.50
CA GLN A 14 -22.29 -24.14 -5.50
C GLN A 14 -22.65 -24.76 -4.13
N GLU A 15 -22.25 -24.13 -3.03
CA GLU A 15 -22.45 -24.68 -1.68
C GLU A 15 -23.72 -24.12 -1.02
N TYR A 16 -24.05 -22.84 -1.28
CA TYR A 16 -25.18 -22.17 -0.66
C TYR A 16 -26.37 -21.94 -1.60
N GLY A 17 -26.25 -22.30 -2.89
CA GLY A 17 -27.33 -22.17 -3.88
C GLY A 17 -27.74 -20.73 -4.18
N VAL A 18 -26.87 -19.75 -3.93
CA VAL A 18 -27.15 -18.33 -4.19
C VAL A 18 -27.09 -18.07 -5.70
N THR A 19 -28.20 -17.61 -6.29
CA THR A 19 -28.32 -17.37 -7.73
C THR A 19 -28.12 -15.91 -8.14
N GLN A 20 -28.20 -14.99 -7.19
CA GLN A 20 -28.12 -13.55 -7.39
C GLN A 20 -26.85 -12.99 -6.75
N ILE A 21 -25.74 -13.04 -7.50
CA ILE A 21 -24.45 -12.54 -7.06
C ILE A 21 -24.03 -11.42 -8.01
N PHE A 22 -23.76 -10.24 -7.45
CA PHE A 22 -23.43 -9.05 -8.22
C PHE A 22 -22.12 -8.43 -7.74
N GLY A 23 -21.32 -7.94 -8.69
CA GLY A 23 -20.08 -7.24 -8.45
C GLY A 23 -20.18 -5.78 -8.88
N ALA A 24 -19.94 -4.86 -7.94
CA ALA A 24 -19.78 -3.44 -8.25
C ALA A 24 -18.36 -3.17 -8.76
N ARG A 25 -18.26 -2.42 -9.86
CA ARG A 25 -16.96 -2.02 -10.42
C ARG A 25 -16.41 -0.79 -9.70
N TYR A 26 -15.10 -0.75 -9.46
CA TYR A 26 -14.39 0.39 -8.86
C TYR A 26 -14.88 0.71 -7.44
N GLY A 27 -15.00 -0.32 -6.60
CA GLY A 27 -15.23 -0.18 -5.16
C GLY A 27 -16.52 0.55 -4.79
N PHE A 28 -16.46 1.37 -3.75
CA PHE A 28 -17.63 2.07 -3.20
C PHE A 28 -18.25 3.08 -4.18
N THR A 29 -17.45 3.67 -5.07
CA THR A 29 -17.96 4.57 -6.10
C THR A 29 -18.94 3.84 -7.03
N GLY A 30 -18.62 2.63 -7.49
CA GLY A 30 -19.57 1.86 -8.29
C GLY A 30 -20.74 1.28 -7.51
N LEU A 31 -20.59 1.07 -6.19
CA LEU A 31 -21.72 0.70 -5.34
C LEU A 31 -22.72 1.86 -5.25
N ALA A 32 -22.26 3.10 -5.11
CA ALA A 32 -23.12 4.28 -5.02
C ALA A 32 -23.69 4.76 -6.36
N ASP A 33 -22.99 4.53 -7.48
CA ASP A 33 -23.33 5.12 -8.79
C ASP A 33 -24.60 4.50 -9.42
N GLU A 34 -25.74 5.18 -9.24
CA GLU A 34 -27.05 4.78 -9.79
C GLU A 34 -27.05 4.49 -11.29
N LEU A 35 -26.18 5.16 -12.06
CA LEU A 35 -26.08 4.98 -13.51
C LEU A 35 -25.29 3.73 -13.91
N ARG A 36 -24.56 3.12 -12.97
CA ARG A 36 -23.80 1.88 -13.19
C ARG A 36 -24.55 0.68 -12.65
N ASN A 37 -24.96 -0.20 -13.55
CA ASN A 37 -25.46 -1.51 -13.16
C ASN A 37 -24.32 -2.36 -12.57
N TRP A 38 -24.62 -3.07 -11.49
CA TRP A 38 -23.71 -4.09 -10.97
C TRP A 38 -23.64 -5.27 -11.94
N VAL A 39 -22.46 -5.85 -12.07
CA VAL A 39 -22.22 -6.94 -13.03
C VAL A 39 -22.62 -8.25 -12.36
N GLN A 40 -23.51 -9.02 -12.98
CA GLN A 40 -23.82 -10.36 -12.48
C GLN A 40 -22.59 -11.26 -12.58
N LEU A 41 -22.29 -11.95 -11.48
CA LEU A 41 -21.16 -12.87 -11.36
C LEU A 41 -21.68 -14.29 -11.23
N THR A 42 -21.17 -15.18 -12.08
CA THR A 42 -21.40 -16.63 -12.04
C THR A 42 -20.07 -17.36 -12.05
N SER A 43 -20.03 -18.63 -11.62
CA SER A 43 -18.82 -19.45 -11.71
C SER A 43 -18.24 -19.46 -13.13
N ASP A 44 -19.11 -19.50 -14.14
CA ASP A 44 -18.71 -19.53 -15.55
C ASP A 44 -18.09 -18.22 -16.01
N SER A 45 -18.66 -17.08 -15.60
CA SER A 45 -18.12 -15.75 -15.93
C SER A 45 -16.72 -15.50 -15.34
N LEU A 46 -16.32 -16.31 -14.34
CA LEU A 46 -15.06 -16.18 -13.61
C LEU A 46 -14.04 -17.26 -13.98
N ASN A 47 -14.27 -18.03 -15.04
CA ASN A 47 -13.28 -19.00 -15.50
C ASN A 47 -12.00 -18.30 -16.01
N GLY A 48 -10.83 -18.76 -15.53
CA GLY A 48 -9.51 -18.23 -15.94
C GLY A 48 -9.09 -16.91 -15.29
N VAL A 49 -9.91 -16.31 -14.40
CA VAL A 49 -9.54 -15.03 -13.77
C VAL A 49 -8.45 -15.19 -12.71
N GLN A 50 -8.24 -16.41 -12.18
CA GLN A 50 -7.22 -16.68 -11.17
C GLN A 50 -5.78 -16.44 -11.66
N ASP A 51 -5.57 -16.55 -12.97
CA ASP A 51 -4.24 -16.39 -13.60
C ASP A 51 -3.92 -14.92 -13.91
N LYS A 52 -4.87 -14.02 -13.64
CA LYS A 52 -4.74 -12.58 -13.91
C LYS A 52 -4.45 -11.80 -12.64
N GLY A 53 -3.48 -10.89 -12.72
CA GLY A 53 -3.23 -9.87 -11.70
C GLY A 53 -4.41 -8.90 -11.51
N GLY A 54 -4.36 -8.12 -10.43
CA GLY A 54 -5.35 -7.10 -10.13
C GLY A 54 -6.74 -7.63 -9.73
N SER A 55 -7.77 -6.91 -10.17
CA SER A 55 -9.19 -7.14 -9.91
C SER A 55 -10.00 -6.95 -11.19
N ILE A 56 -10.78 -7.97 -11.60
CA ILE A 56 -11.72 -7.88 -12.73
C ILE A 56 -12.83 -6.83 -12.52
N LEU A 57 -13.10 -6.47 -11.26
CA LEU A 57 -14.04 -5.43 -10.87
C LEU A 57 -13.35 -4.06 -10.77
N GLY A 58 -12.03 -3.98 -10.91
CA GLY A 58 -11.27 -2.78 -10.56
C GLY A 58 -11.17 -2.58 -9.05
N VAL A 59 -10.42 -1.55 -8.65
CA VAL A 59 -10.17 -1.19 -7.25
C VAL A 59 -10.23 0.32 -7.13
N GLN A 60 -10.87 0.82 -6.07
CA GLN A 60 -10.87 2.22 -5.70
C GLN A 60 -10.97 2.35 -4.18
N GLY A 61 -10.28 3.33 -3.60
CA GLY A 61 -10.36 3.61 -2.17
C GLY A 61 -11.74 4.16 -1.75
N PRO A 62 -12.07 4.11 -0.44
CA PRO A 62 -13.35 4.54 0.11
C PRO A 62 -13.44 6.08 0.22
N HIS A 63 -13.32 6.80 -0.89
CA HIS A 63 -13.33 8.28 -0.90
C HIS A 63 -14.71 8.87 -1.19
N VAL A 64 -15.78 8.15 -0.83
CA VAL A 64 -17.17 8.56 -1.05
C VAL A 64 -17.93 8.50 0.27
N ASP A 65 -19.03 9.24 0.36
CA ASP A 65 -19.95 9.11 1.48
C ASP A 65 -20.54 7.69 1.49
N MET A 66 -20.58 7.06 2.67
CA MET A 66 -21.16 5.74 2.85
C MET A 66 -22.68 5.76 2.86
N LYS A 67 -23.33 6.92 3.06
CA LYS A 67 -24.80 7.02 3.07
C LYS A 67 -25.43 6.66 1.72
N PRO A 68 -25.03 7.23 0.57
CA PRO A 68 -25.55 6.81 -0.74
C PRO A 68 -25.26 5.33 -1.06
N VAL A 69 -24.09 4.83 -0.65
CA VAL A 69 -23.75 3.40 -0.79
C VAL A 69 -24.76 2.54 -0.03
N TYR A 70 -25.05 2.90 1.22
CA TYR A 70 -25.98 2.17 2.07
C TYR A 70 -27.40 2.20 1.52
N ASP A 71 -27.90 3.37 1.12
CA ASP A 71 -29.25 3.51 0.56
C ASP A 71 -29.46 2.60 -0.64
N ARG A 72 -28.49 2.56 -1.56
CA ARG A 72 -28.54 1.70 -2.74
C ARG A 72 -28.49 0.21 -2.41
N LEU A 73 -27.76 -0.20 -1.37
CA LEU A 73 -27.77 -1.58 -0.89
C LEU A 73 -29.15 -1.99 -0.38
N ILE A 74 -29.85 -1.09 0.32
CA ILE A 74 -31.20 -1.33 0.81
C ILE A 74 -32.22 -1.37 -0.33
N GLU A 75 -32.18 -0.39 -1.24
CA GLU A 75 -33.09 -0.30 -2.40
C GLU A 75 -32.97 -1.50 -3.34
N SER A 76 -31.76 -2.02 -3.54
CA SER A 76 -31.51 -3.21 -4.34
C SER A 76 -31.92 -4.52 -3.65
N GLY A 77 -32.32 -4.48 -2.38
CA GLY A 77 -32.64 -5.68 -1.60
C GLY A 77 -31.41 -6.52 -1.24
N THR A 78 -30.23 -5.91 -1.18
CA THR A 78 -28.99 -6.63 -0.83
C THR A 78 -29.05 -7.14 0.60
N THR A 79 -28.86 -8.45 0.76
CA THR A 79 -28.85 -9.11 2.08
C THR A 79 -27.45 -9.38 2.61
N GLN A 80 -26.45 -9.48 1.72
CA GLN A 80 -25.07 -9.78 2.05
C GLN A 80 -24.13 -8.91 1.21
N LEU A 81 -23.26 -8.16 1.89
CA LEU A 81 -22.22 -7.34 1.29
C LEU A 81 -20.85 -7.90 1.65
N TYR A 82 -20.09 -8.30 0.63
CA TYR A 82 -18.70 -8.75 0.77
C TYR A 82 -17.75 -7.69 0.23
N LEU A 83 -16.88 -7.18 1.10
CA LEU A 83 -15.91 -6.14 0.79
C LEU A 83 -14.51 -6.73 0.84
N ILE A 84 -13.72 -6.56 -0.23
CA ILE A 84 -12.32 -7.00 -0.26
C ILE A 84 -11.44 -5.75 -0.22
N GLY A 85 -10.73 -5.54 0.88
CA GLY A 85 -9.92 -4.32 1.04
C GLY A 85 -9.13 -4.23 2.34
N GLY A 86 -8.41 -3.11 2.48
CA GLY A 86 -7.57 -2.84 3.65
C GLY A 86 -8.29 -2.07 4.76
N ILE A 87 -7.51 -1.33 5.56
CA ILE A 87 -8.00 -0.58 6.72
C ILE A 87 -9.11 0.42 6.36
N GLY A 88 -8.99 1.15 5.24
CA GLY A 88 -10.03 2.08 4.79
C GLY A 88 -11.37 1.36 4.55
N THR A 89 -11.33 0.18 3.94
CA THR A 89 -12.51 -0.65 3.69
C THR A 89 -13.13 -1.16 5.00
N LEU A 90 -12.31 -1.52 6.00
CA LEU A 90 -12.80 -1.88 7.33
C LEU A 90 -13.54 -0.72 8.02
N ARG A 91 -13.03 0.52 7.91
CA ARG A 91 -13.68 1.72 8.45
C ARG A 91 -15.04 1.96 7.76
N ALA A 92 -15.07 1.97 6.44
CA ALA A 92 -16.29 2.09 5.64
C ALA A 92 -17.32 0.99 5.96
N ALA A 93 -16.88 -0.26 6.08
CA ALA A 93 -17.74 -1.39 6.47
C ALA A 93 -18.38 -1.20 7.85
N ASN A 94 -17.62 -0.63 8.80
CA ASN A 94 -18.13 -0.33 10.14
C ASN A 94 -19.21 0.75 10.11
N GLU A 95 -19.08 1.77 9.26
CA GLU A 95 -20.10 2.80 9.06
C GLU A 95 -21.38 2.21 8.46
N ILE A 96 -21.28 1.42 7.39
CA ILE A 96 -22.41 0.71 6.77
C ILE A 96 -23.10 -0.21 7.77
N LYS A 97 -22.33 -1.01 8.52
CA LYS A 97 -22.87 -1.88 9.59
C LYS A 97 -23.63 -1.07 10.64
N ASN A 98 -23.12 0.09 11.05
CA ASN A 98 -23.77 0.93 12.05
C ASN A 98 -25.09 1.52 11.51
N MET A 99 -25.14 1.94 10.25
CA MET A 99 -26.39 2.37 9.59
C MET A 99 -27.40 1.21 9.52
N ALA A 100 -26.98 0.04 9.03
CA ALA A 100 -27.83 -1.15 8.96
C ALA A 100 -28.41 -1.55 10.33
N ARG A 101 -27.61 -1.47 11.40
CA ARG A 101 -28.06 -1.74 12.76
C ARG A 101 -29.08 -0.72 13.27
N ARG A 102 -28.90 0.56 12.98
CA ARG A 102 -29.84 1.63 13.39
C ARG A 102 -31.21 1.43 12.74
N ASP A 103 -31.22 1.04 11.48
CA ASP A 103 -32.46 0.88 10.70
C ASP A 103 -33.06 -0.52 10.82
N ASN A 104 -32.44 -1.41 11.61
CA ASN A 104 -32.82 -2.82 11.71
C ASN A 104 -32.89 -3.53 10.35
N ALA A 105 -32.00 -3.14 9.43
CA ALA A 105 -31.93 -3.68 8.08
C ALA A 105 -31.38 -5.11 8.08
N LYS A 106 -31.90 -5.97 7.20
CA LYS A 106 -31.43 -7.34 7.00
C LYS A 106 -30.20 -7.39 6.09
N LEU A 107 -29.15 -6.66 6.46
CA LEU A 107 -27.90 -6.58 5.71
C LEU A 107 -26.74 -7.12 6.56
N SER A 108 -26.10 -8.20 6.09
CA SER A 108 -24.84 -8.68 6.62
C SER A 108 -23.67 -8.02 5.90
N VAL A 109 -22.70 -7.50 6.64
CA VAL A 109 -21.50 -6.85 6.09
C VAL A 109 -20.27 -7.66 6.48
N ILE A 110 -19.57 -8.21 5.49
CA ILE A 110 -18.39 -9.06 5.64
C ILE A 110 -17.21 -8.38 4.96
N VAL A 111 -16.06 -8.33 5.63
CA VAL A 111 -14.82 -7.82 5.06
C VAL A 111 -13.82 -8.97 4.92
N ILE A 112 -13.26 -9.13 3.72
CA ILE A 112 -12.13 -10.00 3.43
C ILE A 112 -10.88 -9.12 3.39
N PRO A 113 -10.09 -9.12 4.47
CA PRO A 113 -9.00 -8.18 4.68
C PRO A 113 -7.83 -8.43 3.71
N THR A 114 -7.32 -7.37 3.08
CA THR A 114 -6.13 -7.39 2.22
C THR A 114 -5.25 -6.17 2.43
N SER A 115 -3.94 -6.39 2.52
CA SER A 115 -2.95 -5.31 2.62
C SER A 115 -1.60 -5.83 2.17
N ILE A 116 -0.99 -5.15 1.20
CA ILE A 116 0.40 -5.43 0.80
C ILE A 116 1.40 -5.05 1.90
N ASP A 117 1.01 -4.17 2.81
CA ASP A 117 1.84 -3.74 3.94
C ASP A 117 1.81 -4.75 5.10
N ASN A 118 0.90 -5.74 5.05
CA ASN A 118 0.61 -6.70 6.12
C ASN A 118 0.31 -6.06 7.48
N ASN A 119 -0.50 -4.98 7.47
CA ASN A 119 -0.75 -4.12 8.62
C ASN A 119 -2.18 -4.19 9.16
N ILE A 120 -2.86 -5.31 8.94
CA ILE A 120 -4.24 -5.48 9.40
C ILE A 120 -4.20 -6.05 10.82
N PRO A 121 -4.79 -5.36 11.82
CA PRO A 121 -4.82 -5.86 13.18
C PRO A 121 -5.39 -7.28 13.27
N PHE A 122 -4.81 -8.11 14.13
CA PHE A 122 -5.22 -9.50 14.38
C PHE A 122 -5.01 -10.47 13.21
N ILE A 123 -4.32 -10.05 12.14
CA ILE A 123 -4.00 -10.91 10.99
C ILE A 123 -2.49 -10.97 10.84
N ASP A 124 -1.93 -12.16 11.03
CA ASP A 124 -0.49 -12.37 10.90
C ASP A 124 -0.01 -12.26 9.44
N LYS A 125 -0.86 -12.68 8.49
CA LYS A 125 -0.53 -12.70 7.07
C LYS A 125 -1.74 -12.37 6.19
N ALA A 126 -1.77 -11.16 5.65
CA ALA A 126 -2.69 -10.77 4.60
C ALA A 126 -2.28 -11.38 3.25
N PHE A 127 -3.26 -11.74 2.42
CA PHE A 127 -2.97 -12.23 1.08
C PHE A 127 -2.40 -11.10 0.20
N GLY A 128 -1.59 -11.46 -0.78
CA GLY A 128 -0.85 -10.51 -1.63
C GLY A 128 0.50 -10.06 -1.06
N PHE A 129 0.69 -10.06 0.26
CA PHE A 129 1.96 -9.72 0.90
C PHE A 129 3.12 -10.60 0.41
N ALA A 130 2.98 -11.93 0.50
CA ALA A 130 4.06 -12.84 0.12
C ALA A 130 4.44 -12.74 -1.36
N THR A 131 3.46 -12.55 -2.24
CA THR A 131 3.73 -12.31 -3.67
C THR A 131 4.48 -11.00 -3.85
N ALA A 132 4.03 -9.91 -3.21
CA ALA A 132 4.71 -8.63 -3.29
C ALA A 132 6.15 -8.70 -2.77
N THR A 133 6.42 -9.47 -1.71
CA THR A 133 7.77 -9.67 -1.17
C THR A 133 8.64 -10.50 -2.11
N GLN A 134 8.08 -11.48 -2.81
CA GLN A 134 8.83 -12.24 -3.80
C GLN A 134 9.22 -11.37 -5.00
N GLU A 135 8.28 -10.59 -5.53
CA GLU A 135 8.53 -9.69 -6.67
C GLU A 135 9.48 -8.54 -6.31
N SER A 136 9.54 -8.13 -5.04
CA SER A 136 10.43 -7.06 -4.59
C SER A 136 11.90 -7.48 -4.56
N ILE A 137 12.20 -8.78 -4.46
CA ILE A 137 13.58 -9.30 -4.54
C ILE A 137 14.15 -9.01 -5.91
N ASP A 138 13.46 -9.42 -6.99
CA ASP A 138 13.92 -9.18 -8.36
C ASP A 138 14.12 -7.68 -8.66
N PHE A 139 13.27 -6.83 -8.08
CA PHE A 139 13.41 -5.37 -8.20
C PHE A 139 14.63 -4.83 -7.46
N ILE A 140 14.90 -5.32 -6.24
CA ILE A 140 16.10 -4.94 -5.49
C ILE A 140 17.36 -5.42 -6.22
N ASP A 141 17.36 -6.65 -6.73
CA ASP A 141 18.51 -7.24 -7.42
C ASP A 141 18.84 -6.45 -8.69
N ALA A 142 17.82 -6.04 -9.45
CA ALA A 142 18.01 -5.14 -10.59
C ALA A 142 18.64 -3.79 -10.18
N ALA A 143 18.20 -3.20 -9.06
CA ALA A 143 18.80 -1.98 -8.53
C ALA A 143 20.25 -2.21 -8.05
N ASN A 144 20.56 -3.40 -7.51
CA ASN A 144 21.91 -3.78 -7.11
C ASN A 144 22.86 -3.84 -8.30
N VAL A 145 22.45 -4.51 -9.38
CA VAL A 145 23.25 -4.60 -10.62
C VAL A 145 23.58 -3.21 -11.17
N GLU A 146 22.60 -2.30 -11.20
CA GLU A 146 22.82 -0.92 -11.65
C GLU A 146 23.77 -0.14 -10.72
N ALA A 147 23.65 -0.31 -9.40
CA ALA A 147 24.53 0.35 -8.44
C ALA A 147 25.97 -0.18 -8.50
N GLU A 148 26.16 -1.49 -8.70
CA GLU A 148 27.49 -2.10 -8.86
C GLU A 148 28.20 -1.67 -10.14
N ALA A 149 27.44 -1.36 -11.20
CA ALA A 149 28.00 -0.94 -12.48
C ALA A 149 28.54 0.50 -12.48
N ALA A 150 28.13 1.34 -11.52
CA ALA A 150 28.56 2.72 -11.40
C ALA A 150 29.65 2.89 -10.32
N GLU A 151 30.62 3.77 -10.57
CA GLU A 151 31.62 4.14 -9.54
C GLU A 151 30.92 4.86 -8.38
N PHE A 152 31.05 4.32 -7.17
CA PHE A 152 30.33 4.76 -5.97
C PHE A 152 28.80 4.77 -6.16
N GLY A 153 28.26 3.82 -6.92
CA GLY A 153 26.86 3.77 -7.29
C GLY A 153 25.92 3.60 -6.10
N ILE A 154 24.81 4.34 -6.10
CA ILE A 154 23.81 4.30 -5.02
C ILE A 154 22.45 3.98 -5.61
N GLY A 155 21.89 2.83 -5.23
CA GLY A 155 20.56 2.39 -5.60
C GLY A 155 19.55 2.72 -4.50
N ILE A 156 18.55 3.54 -4.82
CA ILE A 156 17.46 3.88 -3.89
C ILE A 156 16.18 3.18 -4.37
N VAL A 157 15.69 2.23 -3.57
CA VAL A 157 14.49 1.44 -3.83
C VAL A 157 13.35 1.94 -2.94
N ARG A 158 12.37 2.61 -3.55
CA ARG A 158 11.15 3.05 -2.85
C ARG A 158 10.18 1.88 -2.71
N MET A 159 9.68 1.62 -1.50
CA MET A 159 8.71 0.56 -1.23
C MET A 159 7.45 1.06 -0.49
N PRO A 160 6.27 0.47 -0.77
CA PRO A 160 5.08 0.67 0.04
C PRO A 160 5.33 0.36 1.52
N GLY A 161 4.73 1.13 2.41
CA GLY A 161 4.92 0.96 3.85
C GLY A 161 4.60 2.21 4.67
N ARG A 162 3.51 2.91 4.32
CA ARG A 162 3.24 4.27 4.81
C ARG A 162 3.17 4.37 6.34
N ARG A 163 2.55 3.38 6.98
CA ARG A 163 2.37 3.35 8.44
C ARG A 163 3.16 2.25 9.12
N CYS A 164 3.76 1.33 8.35
CA CYS A 164 4.55 0.25 8.89
C CYS A 164 5.64 -0.21 7.91
N GLY A 165 6.76 -0.67 8.45
CA GLY A 165 7.94 -1.15 7.74
C GLY A 165 7.96 -2.66 7.50
N ILE A 166 6.91 -3.41 7.82
CA ILE A 166 6.90 -4.89 7.69
C ILE A 166 7.23 -5.32 6.26
N PHE A 167 6.62 -4.70 5.25
CA PHE A 167 6.90 -5.01 3.84
C PHE A 167 8.32 -4.64 3.40
N PRO A 168 8.82 -3.42 3.64
CA PRO A 168 10.21 -3.05 3.38
C PRO A 168 11.23 -3.94 4.10
N VAL A 169 11.01 -4.25 5.38
CA VAL A 169 11.92 -5.10 6.18
C VAL A 169 11.92 -6.53 5.68
N SER A 170 10.74 -7.10 5.38
CA SER A 170 10.66 -8.47 4.88
C SER A 170 11.33 -8.60 3.51
N SER A 171 11.16 -7.60 2.64
CA SER A 171 11.85 -7.54 1.35
C SER A 171 13.37 -7.39 1.52
N THR A 172 13.80 -6.54 2.45
CA THR A 172 15.21 -6.33 2.80
C THR A 172 15.86 -7.59 3.35
N LEU A 173 15.17 -8.35 4.20
CA LEU A 173 15.68 -9.60 4.78
C LEU A 173 15.68 -10.76 3.79
N ALA A 174 14.74 -10.75 2.83
CA ALA A 174 14.68 -11.74 1.77
C ALA A 174 15.74 -11.49 0.70
N SER A 175 16.00 -10.22 0.37
CA SER A 175 17.17 -9.80 -0.41
C SER A 175 18.44 -9.91 0.44
N ARG A 176 19.59 -10.13 -0.21
CA ARG A 176 20.89 -10.19 0.48
C ARG A 176 21.73 -8.93 0.29
N ASP A 177 21.27 -8.02 -0.57
CA ASP A 177 22.10 -6.95 -1.11
C ASP A 177 21.77 -5.57 -0.53
N VAL A 178 20.62 -5.45 0.16
CA VAL A 178 20.23 -4.21 0.83
C VAL A 178 21.18 -3.89 1.99
N ASN A 179 21.72 -2.68 2.00
CA ASN A 179 22.65 -2.24 3.04
C ASN A 179 21.97 -1.38 4.11
N ILE A 180 20.98 -0.57 3.72
CA ILE A 180 20.23 0.32 4.62
C ILE A 180 18.74 0.19 4.31
N CYS A 181 17.91 0.04 5.35
CA CYS A 181 16.45 0.02 5.22
C CYS A 181 15.82 1.07 6.15
N LEU A 182 15.11 2.04 5.58
CA LEU A 182 14.45 3.13 6.30
C LEU A 182 12.95 2.85 6.42
N VAL A 183 12.45 2.85 7.66
CA VAL A 183 11.06 2.50 7.99
C VAL A 183 10.42 3.52 8.94
N PRO A 184 9.09 3.68 8.93
CA PRO A 184 8.41 4.67 9.77
C PRO A 184 8.54 4.43 11.27
N GLU A 185 8.80 3.20 11.73
CA GLU A 185 8.84 2.86 13.16
C GLU A 185 10.16 3.22 13.84
N LEU A 186 11.24 3.38 13.08
CA LEU A 186 12.57 3.64 13.64
C LEU A 186 12.93 5.11 13.46
N GLN A 187 13.39 5.74 14.53
CA GLN A 187 13.90 7.10 14.46
C GLN A 187 15.32 7.12 13.91
N PHE A 188 15.60 8.01 12.95
CA PHE A 188 16.92 8.16 12.35
C PHE A 188 17.26 9.61 12.01
N GLN A 189 18.56 9.88 11.95
CA GLN A 189 19.14 11.15 11.51
C GLN A 189 19.55 11.00 10.06
N LEU A 190 19.14 11.92 9.20
CA LEU A 190 19.50 11.94 7.78
C LEU A 190 20.87 12.61 7.57
N TYR A 191 21.07 13.76 8.23
CA TYR A 191 22.27 14.58 8.09
C TYR A 191 23.22 14.44 9.29
N GLY A 192 24.44 14.94 9.11
CA GLY A 192 25.46 15.00 10.15
C GLY A 192 26.36 13.77 10.17
N LYS A 193 27.39 13.81 11.02
CA LYS A 193 28.47 12.81 11.04
C LYS A 193 27.99 11.37 11.30
N ASN A 194 26.90 11.22 12.07
CA ASN A 194 26.29 9.92 12.36
C ASN A 194 24.99 9.71 11.57
N GLY A 195 24.75 10.52 10.54
CA GLY A 195 23.55 10.47 9.72
C GLY A 195 23.59 9.35 8.69
N VAL A 196 22.41 9.05 8.15
CA VAL A 196 22.23 8.07 7.08
C VAL A 196 23.06 8.43 5.84
N TYR A 197 23.15 9.71 5.45
CA TYR A 197 23.95 10.10 4.29
C TYR A 197 25.44 9.81 4.45
N GLU A 198 26.01 10.05 5.62
CA GLU A 198 27.42 9.73 5.87
C GLU A 198 27.66 8.21 5.79
N SER A 199 26.73 7.42 6.36
CA SER A 199 26.78 5.96 6.30
C SER A 199 26.71 5.42 4.86
N ILE A 200 25.89 6.05 4.01
CA ILE A 200 25.79 5.71 2.57
C ILE A 200 27.12 6.01 1.85
N ILE A 201 27.68 7.20 2.08
CA ILE A 201 28.92 7.64 1.44
C ILE A 201 30.09 6.75 1.87
N GLU A 202 30.22 6.46 3.17
CA GLU A 202 31.27 5.57 3.68
C GLU A 202 31.15 4.17 3.08
N ARG A 203 29.94 3.60 3.06
CA ARG A 203 29.68 2.30 2.45
C ARG A 203 30.07 2.30 0.97
N ALA A 204 29.65 3.30 0.20
CA ALA A 204 29.99 3.41 -1.22
C ALA A 204 31.51 3.52 -1.43
N LYS A 205 32.22 4.32 -0.62
CA LYS A 205 33.69 4.44 -0.70
C LYS A 205 34.42 3.14 -0.40
N VAL A 206 33.97 2.37 0.59
CA VAL A 206 34.65 1.12 1.02
C VAL A 206 34.32 -0.06 0.10
N LYS A 207 33.11 -0.09 -0.47
CA LYS A 207 32.57 -1.30 -1.14
C LYS A 207 32.18 -1.07 -2.60
N GLY A 208 32.31 0.15 -3.10
CA GLY A 208 32.02 0.53 -4.49
C GLY A 208 30.56 0.90 -4.75
N HIS A 209 29.62 0.43 -3.92
CA HIS A 209 28.19 0.70 -4.09
C HIS A 209 27.42 0.68 -2.76
N CYS A 210 26.19 1.20 -2.77
CA CYS A 210 25.25 1.11 -1.65
C CYS A 210 23.78 0.95 -2.13
N ILE A 211 23.07 -0.02 -1.57
CA ILE A 211 21.62 -0.21 -1.78
C ILE A 211 20.83 0.19 -0.55
N ILE A 212 19.83 1.03 -0.78
CA ILE A 212 18.98 1.62 0.25
C ILE A 212 17.52 1.34 -0.11
N VAL A 213 16.81 0.67 0.80
CA VAL A 213 15.35 0.54 0.74
C VAL A 213 14.74 1.65 1.58
N VAL A 214 13.81 2.41 0.99
CA VAL A 214 13.13 3.52 1.65
C VAL A 214 11.62 3.27 1.59
N SER A 215 11.02 3.08 2.76
CA SER A 215 9.56 3.03 2.88
C SER A 215 8.92 4.37 2.52
N ASP A 216 7.75 4.36 1.88
CA ASP A 216 6.93 5.56 1.67
C ASP A 216 6.62 6.32 2.98
N GLY A 217 6.60 5.60 4.10
CA GLY A 217 6.41 6.16 5.44
C GLY A 217 7.68 6.66 6.11
N ALA A 218 8.87 6.48 5.53
CA ALA A 218 10.15 6.69 6.20
C ALA A 218 10.35 8.13 6.71
N TYR A 219 9.73 9.13 6.06
CA TYR A 219 9.75 10.52 6.54
C TYR A 219 9.27 10.67 8.00
N ARG A 220 8.34 9.82 8.46
CA ARG A 220 7.84 9.83 9.85
C ARG A 220 8.92 9.44 10.87
N GLY A 221 9.88 8.62 10.45
CA GLY A 221 11.03 8.21 11.26
C GLY A 221 12.13 9.26 11.35
N LEU A 222 12.08 10.37 10.60
CA LEU A 222 13.07 11.43 10.73
C LEU A 222 12.96 12.12 12.11
N ILE A 223 14.11 12.50 12.66
CA ILE A 223 14.15 13.44 13.78
C ILE A 223 13.65 14.83 13.34
N ASP A 224 13.07 15.58 14.27
CA ASP A 224 12.38 16.84 13.95
C ASP A 224 13.29 17.92 13.36
N GLU A 225 14.56 17.95 13.78
CA GLU A 225 15.58 18.83 13.21
C GLU A 225 15.80 18.57 11.71
N ASP A 226 15.79 17.30 11.32
CA ASP A 226 16.03 16.91 9.93
C ASP A 226 14.77 17.05 9.08
N LYS A 227 13.57 16.92 9.66
CA LYS A 227 12.32 17.30 8.99
C LYS A 227 12.35 18.76 8.56
N ALA A 228 12.77 19.67 9.45
CA ALA A 228 12.89 21.09 9.13
C ALA A 228 13.91 21.33 8.01
N LYS A 229 15.11 20.74 8.10
CA LYS A 229 16.14 20.86 7.06
C LYS A 229 15.70 20.31 5.71
N VAL A 230 15.01 19.17 5.68
CA VAL A 230 14.47 18.58 4.44
C VAL A 230 13.51 19.55 3.77
N LEU A 231 12.61 20.18 4.54
CA LEU A 231 11.66 21.16 4.04
C LEU A 231 12.32 22.44 3.54
N GLU A 232 13.32 22.94 4.26
CA GLU A 232 14.12 24.11 3.86
C GLU A 232 14.89 23.87 2.56
N ARG A 233 15.53 22.70 2.44
CA ARG A 233 16.34 22.32 1.27
C ARG A 233 15.47 21.95 0.05
N ASN A 234 14.21 21.58 0.28
CA ASN A 234 13.29 21.14 -0.75
C ASN A 234 11.89 21.78 -0.59
N PRO A 235 11.75 23.09 -0.85
CA PRO A 235 10.50 23.81 -0.66
C PRO A 235 9.36 23.33 -1.59
N LYS A 236 9.70 22.62 -2.68
CA LYS A 236 8.75 21.99 -3.62
C LYS A 236 8.66 20.46 -3.41
N ALA A 237 9.03 19.94 -2.24
CA ALA A 237 8.95 18.52 -1.96
C ALA A 237 7.56 17.99 -2.34
N PRO A 238 7.47 16.90 -3.12
CA PRO A 238 6.19 16.32 -3.47
C PRO A 238 5.51 15.85 -2.19
N ARG A 239 4.46 16.58 -1.82
CA ARG A 239 3.55 16.21 -0.75
C ARG A 239 2.58 15.22 -1.36
N ASN A 240 2.66 13.95 -0.98
CA ASN A 240 1.62 12.99 -1.31
C ASN A 240 0.41 13.32 -0.43
N ILE A 241 -0.43 14.23 -0.93
CA ILE A 241 -1.74 14.56 -0.36
C ILE A 241 -2.71 13.45 -0.78
N ASP A 242 -2.52 12.25 -0.24
CA ASP A 242 -3.52 11.19 -0.45
C ASP A 242 -3.70 10.36 0.81
N ASP A 243 -4.29 10.96 1.85
CA ASP A 243 -5.46 10.40 2.54
C ASP A 243 -5.98 11.41 3.58
N ARG A 244 -7.08 12.07 3.21
CA ARG A 244 -7.74 13.19 3.90
C ARG A 244 -8.54 12.75 5.12
N HIS A 245 -7.97 11.93 5.99
CA HIS A 245 -8.56 11.58 7.29
C HIS A 245 -7.61 11.77 8.48
N ASP A 246 -6.29 11.64 8.29
CA ASP A 246 -5.32 11.73 9.40
C ASP A 246 -4.48 13.03 9.36
N GLY A 247 -4.60 13.86 8.32
CA GLY A 247 -3.97 15.20 8.25
C GLY A 247 -2.43 15.22 8.14
N GLU A 248 -1.75 14.08 8.22
CA GLU A 248 -0.29 14.00 8.13
C GLU A 248 0.21 14.14 6.68
N GLU A 249 1.08 15.13 6.44
CA GLU A 249 1.83 15.27 5.18
C GLU A 249 2.79 14.10 5.01
N CYS A 250 2.61 13.31 3.95
CA CYS A 250 3.54 12.24 3.58
C CYS A 250 4.48 12.79 2.50
N ILE A 251 5.72 13.05 2.87
CA ILE A 251 6.75 13.52 1.96
C ILE A 251 7.48 12.30 1.38
N ASP A 252 7.68 12.26 0.06
CA ASP A 252 8.44 11.19 -0.59
C ASP A 252 9.94 11.35 -0.32
N LEU A 253 10.39 10.72 0.76
CA LEU A 253 11.79 10.77 1.19
C LEU A 253 12.73 10.13 0.16
N ALA A 254 12.33 9.04 -0.49
CA ALA A 254 13.17 8.33 -1.46
C ALA A 254 13.53 9.23 -2.64
N LEU A 255 12.53 9.96 -3.17
CA LEU A 255 12.74 10.90 -4.27
C LEU A 255 13.58 12.10 -3.85
N LEU A 256 13.39 12.60 -2.62
CA LEU A 256 14.20 13.70 -2.07
C LEU A 256 15.66 13.31 -1.89
N MET A 257 15.92 12.11 -1.35
CA MET A 257 17.27 11.63 -1.12
C MET A 257 18.09 11.61 -2.41
N LYS A 258 17.47 11.31 -3.56
CA LYS A 258 18.16 11.32 -4.87
C LYS A 258 18.82 12.66 -5.19
N SER A 259 18.15 13.78 -4.94
CA SER A 259 18.67 15.12 -5.27
C SER A 259 19.46 15.74 -4.11
N ASP A 260 19.04 15.45 -2.88
CA ASP A 260 19.60 16.05 -1.68
C ASP A 260 20.93 15.42 -1.26
N MET A 261 21.09 14.11 -1.44
CA MET A 261 22.34 13.40 -1.17
C MET A 261 23.48 13.89 -2.06
N ALA A 262 23.21 14.19 -3.34
CA ALA A 262 24.21 14.74 -4.26
C ALA A 262 24.73 16.11 -3.77
N LYS A 263 23.83 16.98 -3.29
CA LYS A 263 24.19 18.28 -2.68
C LYS A 263 24.98 18.08 -1.38
N TYR A 264 24.52 17.17 -0.53
CA TYR A 264 25.19 16.86 0.73
C TYR A 264 26.62 16.37 0.49
N ALA A 265 26.81 15.47 -0.48
CA ALA A 265 28.13 14.98 -0.87
C ALA A 265 29.02 16.14 -1.34
N SER A 266 28.58 17.00 -2.26
CA SER A 266 29.41 18.12 -2.73
C SER A 266 29.72 19.18 -1.67
N GLU A 267 28.86 19.34 -0.67
CA GLU A 267 29.06 20.28 0.45
C GLU A 267 30.06 19.76 1.48
N ASN A 268 30.12 18.44 1.72
CA ASN A 268 30.84 17.85 2.86
C ASN A 268 32.02 16.96 2.46
N HIS A 269 32.07 16.51 1.20
CA HIS A 269 33.10 15.61 0.67
C HIS A 269 33.63 16.21 -0.65
N GLN A 270 34.87 16.70 -0.62
CA GLN A 270 35.59 17.20 -1.81
C GLN A 270 36.02 16.06 -2.74
#